data_AF-B1VJ09-F1
#
_entry.id   AF-B1VJ09-F1
#
_cell.length_a   1.000
_cell.length_b   1.000
_cell.length_c   1.000
_cell.angle_alpha   90.00
_cell.angle_beta   90.00
_cell.angle_gamma   90.00
#
_symmetry.space_group_name_H-M   'P 1'
#
loop_
_entity.id
_entity.type
_entity.pdbx_description
1 polymer ?
#
loop_
_entity_poly.entity_id
_entity_poly.type
_entity_poly.pdbx_seq_one_letter_code
_entity_poly.pdbx_strand_id
1 'polypeptide(L)'
;MMTKLYLRGHRVPQAFGLIAIAVCGAIVLGTTAIPLPWVDGTYGAVVPFNVVFALLFLSAVVLFYTSDLAVWEEYSPRSWKTQDYAFLGAAYLPLVLLASFGNAGLWQFSALSLACFWTLSLVQPPLHALSATLFLAFAQCLLIVALPAKFLPLFWKPTLWVTLAASAYSLVIFSIARPKLKRANLR
;
A
#
# COMPACT_ATOMS: atom_id res chain seq x y z
N MET A 1 9.95 -23.72 -15.27
CA MET A 1 9.15 -23.00 -16.28
C MET A 1 8.04 -22.17 -15.64
N MET A 2 7.23 -22.72 -14.73
CA MET A 2 6.13 -22.01 -14.04
C MET A 2 6.55 -20.75 -13.25
N THR A 3 7.67 -20.79 -12.52
CA THR A 3 8.16 -19.63 -11.75
C THR A 3 8.54 -18.45 -12.65
N LYS A 4 9.16 -18.71 -13.82
CA LYS A 4 9.51 -17.66 -14.79
C LYS A 4 8.26 -17.02 -15.41
N LEU A 5 7.21 -17.82 -15.65
CA LEU A 5 5.93 -17.36 -16.15
C LEU A 5 5.23 -16.46 -15.12
N TYR A 6 5.24 -16.85 -13.85
CA TYR A 6 4.70 -16.04 -12.75
C TYR A 6 5.44 -14.72 -12.59
N LEU A 7 6.78 -14.76 -12.56
CA LEU A 7 7.61 -13.58 -12.36
C LEU A 7 7.39 -12.52 -13.47
N ARG A 8 7.36 -12.96 -14.74
CA ARG A 8 7.11 -12.06 -15.87
C ARG A 8 5.64 -11.64 -15.95
N GLY A 9 4.74 -12.57 -15.72
CA GLY A 9 3.31 -12.36 -15.80
C GLY A 9 2.75 -11.43 -14.73
N HIS A 10 3.26 -11.54 -13.50
CA HIS A 10 2.85 -10.71 -12.37
C HIS A 10 3.66 -9.41 -12.22
N ARG A 11 4.47 -9.07 -13.24
CA ARG A 11 5.38 -7.91 -13.22
C ARG A 11 6.22 -7.82 -11.93
N VAL A 12 6.58 -8.98 -11.38
CA VAL A 12 7.19 -9.12 -10.05
C VAL A 12 8.49 -8.31 -9.92
N PRO A 13 9.40 -8.29 -10.90
CA PRO A 13 10.59 -7.45 -10.84
C PRO A 13 10.27 -5.95 -10.74
N GLN A 14 9.23 -5.48 -11.42
CA GLN A 14 8.83 -4.07 -11.39
C GLN A 14 8.22 -3.72 -10.03
N ALA A 15 7.37 -4.61 -9.49
CA ALA A 15 6.80 -4.44 -8.15
C ALA A 15 7.90 -4.39 -7.07
N PHE A 16 8.85 -5.33 -7.08
CA PHE A 16 9.98 -5.29 -6.14
C PHE A 16 10.90 -4.09 -6.36
N GLY A 17 11.08 -3.63 -7.61
CA GLY A 17 11.81 -2.40 -7.89
C GLY A 17 11.17 -1.17 -7.23
N LEU A 18 9.85 -1.04 -7.32
CA LEU A 18 9.11 0.04 -6.65
C LEU A 18 9.14 -0.08 -5.13
N ILE A 19 9.03 -1.30 -4.58
CA ILE A 19 9.19 -1.55 -3.13
C ILE A 19 10.59 -1.16 -2.67
N ALA A 20 11.63 -1.51 -3.42
CA ALA A 20 13.00 -1.15 -3.10
C ALA A 20 13.19 0.38 -3.09
N ILE A 21 12.63 1.09 -4.08
CA ILE A 21 12.66 2.56 -4.11
C ILE A 21 11.92 3.15 -2.90
N ALA A 22 10.76 2.63 -2.54
CA ALA A 22 10.00 3.09 -1.38
C ALA A 22 10.78 2.89 -0.07
N VAL A 23 11.42 1.73 0.10
CA VAL A 23 12.21 1.41 1.29
C VAL A 23 13.49 2.25 1.35
N CYS A 24 14.26 2.33 0.26
CA CYS A 24 15.46 3.17 0.19
C CYS A 24 15.12 4.64 0.43
N GLY A 25 14.05 5.14 -0.17
CA GLY A 25 13.55 6.48 0.06
C GLY A 25 13.19 6.72 1.52
N ALA A 26 12.49 5.78 2.17
CA ALA A 26 12.16 5.89 3.59
C ALA A 26 13.39 5.79 4.51
N ILE A 27 14.44 5.08 4.12
CA ILE A 27 15.72 5.09 4.88
C ILE A 27 16.35 6.48 4.85
N VAL A 28 16.36 7.13 3.68
CA VAL A 28 17.01 8.44 3.49
C VAL A 28 16.17 9.60 4.02
N LEU A 29 14.85 9.57 3.80
CA LEU A 29 13.94 10.70 4.02
C LEU A 29 12.79 10.36 4.99
N GLY A 30 12.71 9.15 5.56
CA GLY A 30 11.54 8.75 6.35
C GLY A 30 11.36 9.51 7.67
N THR A 31 12.39 10.21 8.14
CA THR A 31 12.32 11.10 9.31
C THR A 31 12.01 12.54 8.95
N THR A 32 11.99 12.87 7.65
CA THR A 32 11.72 14.22 7.17
C THR A 32 10.27 14.39 6.75
N ALA A 33 9.83 15.64 6.64
CA ALA A 33 8.50 15.97 6.19
C ALA A 33 8.56 17.15 5.21
N ILE A 34 7.59 17.16 4.30
CA ILE A 34 7.40 18.21 3.31
C ILE A 34 6.58 19.32 3.98
N PRO A 35 7.13 20.53 4.18
CA PRO A 35 6.33 21.65 4.64
C PRO A 35 5.33 22.03 3.55
N LEU A 36 4.10 22.37 3.95
CA LEU A 36 3.08 22.88 3.02
C LEU A 36 3.10 24.41 3.07
N PRO A 37 3.82 25.10 2.15
CA PRO A 37 4.11 26.53 2.26
C PRO A 37 2.88 27.43 2.10
N TRP A 38 1.77 26.90 1.58
CA TRP A 38 0.50 27.62 1.44
C TRP A 38 -0.42 27.48 2.66
N VAL A 39 0.06 26.89 3.76
CA VAL A 39 -0.72 26.70 4.99
C VAL A 39 -0.22 27.67 6.05
N ASP A 40 -0.94 28.79 6.19
CA ASP A 40 -0.66 29.78 7.23
C ASP A 40 -1.01 29.22 8.62
N GLY A 41 0.03 28.72 9.29
CA GLY A 41 0.29 28.93 10.72
C GLY A 41 -0.65 28.35 11.77
N THR A 42 -1.80 27.74 11.45
CA THR A 42 -2.75 27.30 12.49
C THR A 42 -2.42 25.89 13.02
N TYR A 43 -2.03 24.99 12.13
CA TYR A 43 -1.54 23.65 12.45
C TYR A 43 -0.33 23.44 11.56
N GLY A 44 0.88 23.29 12.11
CA GLY A 44 2.12 23.11 11.33
C GLY A 44 1.98 21.95 10.34
N ALA A 45 1.55 22.26 9.12
CA ALA A 45 1.02 21.30 8.17
C ALA A 45 2.19 20.71 7.40
N VAL A 46 2.59 19.52 7.82
CA VAL A 46 3.69 18.77 7.24
C VAL A 46 3.19 17.42 6.76
N VAL A 47 3.62 17.02 5.58
CA VAL A 47 3.37 15.67 5.04
C VAL A 47 4.62 14.83 5.24
N PRO A 48 4.59 13.76 6.07
CA PRO A 48 5.73 12.87 6.22
C PRO A 48 6.08 12.20 4.89
N PHE A 49 7.36 12.13 4.52
CA PHE A 49 7.77 11.44 3.29
C PHE A 49 7.38 9.96 3.28
N ASN A 50 7.27 9.33 4.45
CA ASN A 50 6.76 7.98 4.60
C ASN A 50 5.35 7.79 4.01
N VAL A 51 4.50 8.83 3.97
CA VAL A 51 3.19 8.76 3.30
C VAL A 51 3.38 8.62 1.79
N VAL A 52 4.27 9.40 1.19
CA VAL A 52 4.58 9.33 -0.26
C VAL A 52 5.12 7.94 -0.62
N PHE A 53 6.07 7.43 0.16
CA PHE A 53 6.62 6.09 -0.06
C PHE A 53 5.61 4.98 0.20
N ALA A 54 4.66 5.16 1.12
CA ALA A 54 3.56 4.22 1.32
C ALA A 54 2.61 4.16 0.11
N LEU A 55 2.36 5.29 -0.57
CA LEU A 55 1.58 5.29 -1.82
C LEU A 55 2.36 4.67 -2.98
N LEU A 56 3.68 4.82 -3.02
CA LEU A 56 4.54 4.11 -3.96
C LEU A 56 4.52 2.60 -3.71
N PHE A 57 4.57 2.19 -2.44
CA PHE A 57 4.43 0.79 -2.01
C PHE A 57 3.06 0.22 -2.40
N LEU A 58 1.98 0.96 -2.13
CA LEU A 58 0.63 0.60 -2.57
C LEU A 58 0.61 0.36 -4.09
N SER A 59 1.15 1.30 -4.87
CA SER A 59 1.20 1.19 -6.33
C SER A 59 1.96 -0.04 -6.81
N ALA A 60 3.04 -0.42 -6.13
CA ALA A 60 3.78 -1.65 -6.40
C ALA A 60 2.93 -2.91 -6.18
N VAL A 61 2.16 -2.92 -5.09
CA VAL A 61 1.25 -4.02 -4.77
C VAL A 61 0.10 -4.08 -5.77
N VAL A 62 -0.50 -2.95 -6.15
CA VAL A 62 -1.56 -2.93 -7.16
C VAL A 62 -1.03 -3.41 -8.51
N LEU A 63 0.13 -2.91 -8.96
CA LEU A 63 0.78 -3.34 -10.21
C LEU A 63 0.93 -4.86 -10.30
N PHE A 64 1.28 -5.50 -9.18
CA PHE A 64 1.39 -6.94 -9.10
C PHE A 64 0.02 -7.63 -9.31
N TYR A 65 -1.03 -7.15 -8.65
CA TYR A 65 -2.37 -7.77 -8.69
C TYR A 65 -3.22 -7.41 -9.92
N THR A 66 -2.89 -6.34 -10.64
CA THR A 66 -3.58 -5.92 -11.89
C THR A 66 -2.84 -6.33 -13.15
N SER A 67 -1.83 -7.19 -13.03
CA SER A 67 -1.01 -7.64 -14.14
C SER A 67 -1.73 -8.68 -15.01
N ASP A 68 -1.37 -8.74 -16.29
CA ASP A 68 -2.09 -9.49 -17.33
C ASP A 68 -2.22 -11.00 -17.04
N LEU A 69 -1.31 -11.60 -16.24
CA LEU A 69 -1.38 -13.02 -15.88
C LEU A 69 -2.28 -13.33 -14.69
N ALA A 70 -2.66 -12.34 -13.87
CA ALA A 70 -3.66 -12.53 -12.81
C ALA A 70 -5.02 -12.91 -13.39
N VAL A 71 -5.29 -12.50 -14.64
CA VAL A 71 -6.50 -12.79 -15.42
C VAL A 71 -6.55 -14.25 -15.89
N TRP A 72 -5.40 -14.82 -16.27
CA TRP A 72 -5.31 -16.21 -16.76
C TRP A 72 -5.33 -17.26 -15.65
N GLU A 73 -5.19 -16.85 -14.39
CA GLU A 73 -5.21 -17.73 -13.23
C GLU A 73 -6.59 -18.38 -12.99
N GLU A 74 -7.68 -17.69 -13.33
CA GLU A 74 -9.03 -18.26 -13.16
C GLU A 74 -9.38 -19.36 -14.17
N TYR A 75 -8.61 -19.47 -15.25
CA TYR A 75 -8.74 -20.55 -16.24
C TYR A 75 -7.83 -21.75 -15.94
N SER A 76 -6.97 -21.65 -14.92
CA SER A 76 -6.12 -22.76 -14.50
C SER A 76 -6.71 -23.49 -13.30
N PRO A 77 -6.71 -24.84 -13.25
CA PRO A 77 -7.09 -25.59 -12.05
C PRO A 77 -6.13 -25.37 -10.86
N ARG A 78 -5.03 -24.61 -11.06
CA ARG A 78 -4.03 -24.32 -10.03
C ARG A 78 -4.21 -22.93 -9.44
N SER A 79 -4.49 -22.88 -8.14
CA SER A 79 -4.51 -21.64 -7.36
C SER A 79 -3.09 -21.18 -7.04
N TRP A 80 -2.78 -19.90 -7.29
CA TRP A 80 -1.49 -19.29 -6.91
C TRP A 80 -1.58 -18.60 -5.55
N LYS A 81 -2.56 -18.98 -4.72
CA LYS A 81 -2.82 -18.42 -3.40
C LYS A 81 -1.54 -18.34 -2.56
N THR A 82 -0.78 -19.42 -2.51
CA THR A 82 0.49 -19.49 -1.77
C THR A 82 1.51 -18.46 -2.25
N GLN A 83 1.59 -18.21 -3.56
CA GLN A 83 2.56 -17.26 -4.10
C GLN A 83 2.14 -15.80 -3.88
N ASP A 84 0.83 -15.52 -3.87
CA ASP A 84 0.32 -14.19 -3.54
C ASP A 84 0.56 -13.83 -2.07
N TYR A 85 0.33 -14.79 -1.15
CA TYR A 85 0.70 -14.61 0.26
C TYR A 85 2.21 -14.53 0.45
N ALA A 86 3.00 -15.28 -0.32
CA ALA A 86 4.46 -15.18 -0.28
C ALA A 86 4.94 -13.82 -0.77
N PHE A 87 4.36 -13.27 -1.85
CA PHE A 87 4.64 -11.93 -2.34
C PHE A 87 4.27 -10.88 -1.29
N LEU A 88 3.06 -10.95 -0.73
CA LEU A 88 2.61 -10.01 0.29
C LEU A 88 3.51 -10.06 1.53
N GLY A 89 3.86 -11.27 1.99
CA GLY A 89 4.80 -11.47 3.09
C GLY A 89 6.18 -10.90 2.79
N ALA A 90 6.72 -11.15 1.59
CA ALA A 90 8.00 -10.58 1.14
C ALA A 90 7.95 -9.05 1.00
N ALA A 91 6.80 -8.47 0.66
CA ALA A 91 6.59 -7.03 0.59
C ALA A 91 6.50 -6.39 1.99
N TYR A 92 5.88 -7.05 2.97
CA TYR A 92 5.82 -6.58 4.35
C TYR A 92 7.14 -6.75 5.11
N LEU A 93 7.94 -7.76 4.79
CA LEU A 93 9.20 -8.04 5.47
C LEU A 93 10.13 -6.80 5.59
N PRO A 94 10.45 -6.05 4.51
CA PRO A 94 11.29 -4.87 4.62
C PRO A 94 10.64 -3.75 5.46
N LEU A 95 9.31 -3.66 5.51
CA LEU A 95 8.61 -2.69 6.34
C LEU A 95 8.77 -2.99 7.83
N VAL A 96 8.65 -4.27 8.20
CA VAL A 96 8.84 -4.74 9.58
C VAL A 96 10.30 -4.55 10.01
N LEU A 97 11.25 -4.87 9.12
CA LEU A 97 12.68 -4.63 9.38
C LEU A 97 12.95 -3.14 9.59
N LEU A 98 12.48 -2.28 8.69
CA LEU A 98 12.67 -0.83 8.82
C LEU A 98 12.05 -0.26 10.11
N ALA A 99 10.90 -0.80 10.53
CA ALA A 99 10.27 -0.45 11.79
C ALA A 99 11.12 -0.86 13.01
N SER A 100 11.80 -2.02 12.96
CA SER A 100 12.72 -2.44 14.02
C SER A 100 13.94 -1.53 14.19
N PHE A 101 14.31 -0.79 13.13
CA PHE A 101 15.34 0.26 13.16
C PHE A 101 14.80 1.66 13.50
N GLY A 102 13.55 1.76 13.98
CA GLY A 102 12.98 3.02 14.48
C GLY A 102 12.18 3.82 13.45
N ASN A 103 12.02 3.34 12.22
CA ASN A 103 11.15 3.98 11.22
C ASN A 103 9.90 3.12 10.97
N ALA A 104 8.96 3.19 11.91
CA ALA A 104 7.67 2.51 11.83
C ALA A 104 6.64 3.21 10.91
N GLY A 105 6.96 4.43 10.45
CA GLY A 105 6.01 5.24 9.67
C GLY A 105 5.67 4.62 8.32
N LEU A 106 6.67 4.14 7.58
CA LEU A 106 6.43 3.48 6.30
C LEU A 106 5.51 2.26 6.47
N TRP A 107 5.73 1.44 7.50
CA TRP A 107 4.89 0.27 7.76
C TRP A 107 3.45 0.65 8.08
N GLN A 108 3.23 1.60 9.01
CA GLN A 108 1.87 2.03 9.37
C GLN A 108 1.11 2.58 8.17
N PHE A 109 1.69 3.50 7.42
CA PHE A 109 1.01 4.15 6.31
C PHE A 109 0.77 3.20 5.14
N SER A 110 1.68 2.25 4.89
CA SER A 110 1.50 1.20 3.89
C SER A 110 0.36 0.26 4.28
N ALA A 111 0.30 -0.15 5.55
CA ALA A 111 -0.78 -1.00 6.06
C ALA A 111 -2.16 -0.32 5.98
N LEU A 112 -2.24 0.97 6.34
CA LEU A 112 -3.48 1.76 6.23
C LEU A 112 -3.90 1.95 4.77
N SER A 113 -2.96 2.26 3.89
CA SER A 113 -3.23 2.45 2.45
C SER A 113 -3.72 1.15 1.80
N LEU A 114 -3.08 0.02 2.13
CA LEU A 114 -3.52 -1.30 1.67
C LEU A 114 -4.88 -1.69 2.25
N ALA A 115 -5.11 -1.48 3.55
CA ALA A 115 -6.40 -1.72 4.18
C ALA A 115 -7.53 -0.97 3.46
N CYS A 116 -7.31 0.32 3.15
CA CYS A 116 -8.26 1.13 2.40
C CYS A 116 -8.48 0.56 0.98
N PHE A 117 -7.40 0.29 0.25
CA PHE A 117 -7.45 -0.27 -1.10
C PHE A 117 -8.21 -1.59 -1.17
N TRP A 118 -7.92 -2.54 -0.28
CA TRP A 118 -8.59 -3.83 -0.26
C TRP A 118 -10.07 -3.70 0.06
N THR A 119 -10.43 -2.80 0.99
CA THR A 119 -11.82 -2.55 1.35
C THR A 119 -12.60 -1.99 0.16
N LEU A 120 -12.04 -0.99 -0.55
CA LEU A 120 -12.65 -0.42 -1.75
C LEU A 120 -12.76 -1.43 -2.89
N SER A 121 -11.76 -2.31 -3.02
CA SER A 121 -11.75 -3.40 -4.01
C SER A 121 -12.83 -4.46 -3.77
N LEU A 122 -13.49 -4.47 -2.61
CA LEU A 122 -14.66 -5.33 -2.39
C LEU A 122 -15.88 -4.89 -3.18
N VAL A 123 -15.95 -3.59 -3.54
CA VAL A 123 -17.11 -2.94 -4.14
C VAL A 123 -16.81 -2.38 -5.54
N GLN A 124 -15.54 -2.15 -5.86
CA GLN A 124 -15.11 -1.52 -7.11
C GLN A 124 -13.98 -2.31 -7.79
N PRO A 125 -13.78 -2.15 -9.11
CA PRO A 125 -12.63 -2.72 -9.80
C PRO A 125 -11.29 -2.19 -9.24
N PRO A 126 -10.20 -2.98 -9.30
CA PRO A 126 -8.91 -2.62 -8.71
C PRO A 126 -8.38 -1.24 -9.11
N LEU A 127 -8.49 -0.86 -10.39
CA LEU A 127 -8.01 0.45 -10.85
C LEU A 127 -8.81 1.61 -10.24
N HIS A 128 -10.14 1.47 -10.13
CA HIS A 128 -10.99 2.47 -9.49
C HIS A 128 -10.73 2.54 -7.99
N ALA A 129 -10.54 1.39 -7.33
CA ALA A 129 -10.18 1.32 -5.92
C ALA A 129 -8.81 2.00 -5.66
N LEU A 130 -7.83 1.85 -6.55
CA LEU A 130 -6.54 2.53 -6.46
C LEU A 130 -6.74 4.04 -6.59
N SER A 131 -7.43 4.51 -7.63
CA SER A 131 -7.73 5.93 -7.83
C SER A 131 -8.48 6.53 -6.64
N ALA A 132 -9.46 5.82 -6.09
CA ALA A 132 -10.19 6.25 -4.90
C ALA A 132 -9.29 6.30 -3.65
N THR A 133 -8.38 5.33 -3.47
CA THR A 133 -7.42 5.35 -2.37
C THR A 133 -6.45 6.52 -2.48
N LEU A 134 -5.94 6.81 -3.68
CA LEU A 134 -5.08 7.96 -3.96
C LEU A 134 -5.83 9.28 -3.76
N PHE A 135 -7.09 9.35 -4.20
CA PHE A 135 -7.94 10.52 -3.99
C PHE A 135 -8.21 10.76 -2.50
N LEU A 136 -8.48 9.70 -1.72
CA LEU A 136 -8.65 9.81 -0.27
C LEU A 136 -7.36 10.24 0.41
N ALA A 137 -6.20 9.73 -0.02
CA ALA A 137 -4.91 10.17 0.49
C ALA A 137 -4.67 11.66 0.20
N PHE A 138 -4.95 12.10 -1.03
CA PHE A 138 -4.89 13.50 -1.42
C PHE A 138 -5.87 14.38 -0.61
N ALA A 139 -7.12 13.92 -0.43
CA ALA A 139 -8.11 14.61 0.38
C ALA A 139 -7.66 14.73 1.84
N GLN A 140 -7.04 13.69 2.42
CA GLN A 140 -6.44 13.79 3.76
C GLN A 140 -5.29 14.81 3.78
N CYS A 141 -4.44 14.87 2.74
CA CYS A 141 -3.40 15.89 2.62
C CYS A 141 -3.98 17.31 2.57
N LEU A 142 -5.14 17.53 1.95
CA LEU A 142 -5.82 18.83 1.96
C LEU A 142 -6.48 19.13 3.32
N LEU A 143 -7.09 18.12 3.94
CA LEU A 143 -7.81 18.29 5.20
C LEU A 143 -6.90 18.61 6.38
N ILE A 144 -5.59 18.36 6.31
CA ILE A 144 -4.64 18.76 7.35
C ILE A 144 -4.57 20.28 7.55
N VAL A 145 -5.02 21.05 6.55
CA VAL A 145 -5.15 22.52 6.61
C VAL A 145 -6.33 22.94 7.49
N ALA A 146 -7.40 22.15 7.48
CA ALA A 146 -8.64 22.46 8.20
C ALA A 146 -8.77 21.71 9.54
N LEU A 147 -8.11 20.56 9.68
CA LEU A 147 -8.24 19.67 10.82
C LEU A 147 -6.86 19.30 11.39
N PRO A 148 -6.72 19.22 12.73
CA PRO A 148 -5.51 18.70 13.35
C PRO A 148 -5.18 17.28 12.86
N ALA A 149 -3.89 17.00 12.62
CA ALA A 149 -3.39 15.70 12.13
C ALA A 149 -3.85 14.47 12.95
N LYS A 150 -4.19 14.65 14.25
CA LYS A 150 -4.72 13.59 15.12
C LYS A 150 -6.04 12.99 14.62
N PHE A 151 -6.80 13.70 13.79
CA PHE A 151 -8.06 13.19 13.23
C PHE A 151 -7.89 12.49 11.87
N LEU A 152 -6.69 12.52 11.30
CA LEU A 152 -6.43 12.03 9.94
C LEU A 152 -5.56 10.77 9.99
N PRO A 153 -6.10 9.58 9.65
CA PRO A 153 -5.39 8.31 9.83
C PRO A 153 -4.02 8.21 9.15
N LEU A 154 -3.85 8.77 7.94
CA LEU A 154 -2.55 8.77 7.24
C LEU A 154 -1.50 9.70 7.87
N PHE A 155 -1.89 10.52 8.85
CA PHE A 155 -0.98 11.44 9.57
C PHE A 155 -0.87 11.11 11.06
N TRP A 156 -1.48 10.01 11.50
CA TRP A 156 -1.28 9.53 12.86
C TRP A 156 0.19 9.25 13.12
N LYS A 157 0.69 9.71 14.26
CA LYS A 157 2.03 9.37 14.72
C LYS A 157 2.18 7.85 14.69
N PRO A 158 3.31 7.31 14.17
CA PRO A 158 3.51 5.88 14.11
C PRO A 158 3.39 5.25 15.50
N THR A 159 2.45 4.33 15.67
CA THR A 159 2.22 3.60 16.92
C THR A 159 2.08 2.12 16.61
N LEU A 160 2.72 1.28 17.42
CA LEU A 160 2.75 -0.16 17.19
C LEU A 160 1.36 -0.77 17.09
N TRP A 161 0.43 -0.35 17.96
CA TRP A 161 -0.95 -0.87 17.97
C TRP A 161 -1.72 -0.55 16.69
N VAL A 162 -1.63 0.69 16.18
CA VAL A 162 -2.26 1.07 14.91
C VAL A 162 -1.65 0.27 13.77
N THR A 163 -0.33 0.15 13.73
CA THR A 163 0.38 -0.60 12.68
C THR A 163 -0.01 -2.08 12.66
N LEU A 164 -0.05 -2.73 13.82
CA LEU A 164 -0.45 -4.13 13.95
C LEU A 164 -1.92 -4.32 13.58
N ALA A 165 -2.82 -3.47 14.09
CA ALA A 165 -4.24 -3.53 13.78
C ALA A 165 -4.52 -3.32 12.29
N ALA A 166 -3.89 -2.31 11.68
CA ALA A 166 -4.02 -2.03 10.25
C ALA A 166 -3.44 -3.17 9.40
N SER A 167 -2.32 -3.77 9.82
CA SER A 167 -1.72 -4.90 9.11
C SER A 167 -2.61 -6.15 9.20
N ALA A 168 -3.12 -6.47 10.40
CA ALA A 168 -4.03 -7.57 10.60
C ALA A 168 -5.32 -7.39 9.77
N TYR A 169 -5.92 -6.20 9.85
CA TYR A 169 -7.10 -5.87 9.06
C TYR A 169 -6.81 -5.95 7.55
N SER A 170 -5.69 -5.40 7.08
CA SER A 170 -5.25 -5.49 5.68
C SER A 170 -5.13 -6.93 5.21
N LEU A 171 -4.53 -7.82 6.02
CA LEU A 171 -4.41 -9.25 5.69
C LEU A 171 -5.76 -9.96 5.63
N VAL A 172 -6.66 -9.69 6.59
CA VAL A 172 -8.01 -10.29 6.62
C VAL A 172 -8.82 -9.83 5.40
N ILE A 173 -8.85 -8.54 5.12
CA ILE A 173 -9.61 -8.01 3.98
C ILE A 173 -8.99 -8.46 2.67
N PHE A 174 -7.66 -8.56 2.57
CA PHE A 174 -7.00 -9.13 1.40
C PHE A 174 -7.48 -10.57 1.12
N SER A 175 -7.60 -11.42 2.14
CA SER A 175 -8.11 -12.79 1.95
C SER A 175 -9.51 -12.83 1.33
N ILE A 176 -10.35 -11.84 1.65
CA ILE A 176 -11.72 -11.69 1.15
C ILE A 176 -11.74 -11.02 -0.24
N ALA A 177 -10.89 -10.03 -0.48
CA ALA A 177 -10.83 -9.25 -1.72
C ALA A 177 -10.10 -9.99 -2.85
N ARG A 178 -9.13 -10.86 -2.53
CA ARG A 178 -8.30 -11.59 -3.49
C ARG A 178 -9.10 -12.27 -4.61
N PRO A 179 -10.18 -13.04 -4.35
CA PRO A 179 -10.96 -13.66 -5.42
C PRO A 179 -11.61 -12.63 -6.35
N LYS A 180 -12.12 -11.52 -5.79
CA LYS A 180 -12.77 -10.46 -6.59
C LYS A 180 -11.78 -9.69 -7.46
N LEU A 181 -10.60 -9.41 -6.94
CA LEU A 181 -9.52 -8.73 -7.68
C LEU A 181 -9.13 -9.50 -8.96
N LYS A 182 -9.19 -10.84 -8.91
CA LYS A 182 -8.88 -11.68 -10.08
C LYS A 182 -10.03 -11.75 -11.08
N ARG A 183 -11.28 -11.83 -10.60
CA ARG A 183 -12.50 -11.81 -11.45
C ARG A 183 -12.73 -10.48 -12.17
N ALA A 184 -12.35 -9.37 -11.55
CA ALA A 184 -12.66 -8.04 -12.06
C ALA A 184 -11.93 -7.68 -13.36
N ASN A 185 -10.82 -8.36 -13.68
CA ASN A 185 -10.05 -8.12 -14.91
C ASN A 185 -10.50 -9.00 -16.10
N LEU A 186 -11.60 -9.74 -15.96
CA LEU A 186 -12.17 -10.60 -17.01
C LEU A 186 -13.31 -9.95 -17.83
N ARG A 187 -13.70 -8.72 -17.49
CA ARG A 187 -14.73 -7.96 -18.19
C ARG A 187 -14.11 -6.77 -18.91
#